data_AF-A0A8H3HJU4-F1
#
_entry.id   AF-A0A8H3HJU4-F1
#
_cell.length_a   1.000
_cell.length_b   1.000
_cell.length_c   1.000
_cell.angle_alpha   90.00
_cell.angle_beta   90.00
_cell.angle_gamma   90.00
#
_symmetry.space_group_name_H-M   'P 1'
#
loop_
_entity.id
_entity.type
_entity.pdbx_description
1 polymer ?
#
loop_
_entity_poly.entity_id
_entity_poly.type
_entity_poly.pdbx_seq_one_letter_code
_entity_poly.pdbx_strand_id
1 'polypeptide(L)'
;MSASTLGRWPVVLSSRAWGEYRILAEDKNTFDIVRKKLRELSHGQFTTDNYLPVRGSTQYIPIYRARLSNDLRIIYRIDLESDGYNQ
;
A
#
# COMPACT_ATOMS: atom_id res chain seq x y z
N MET A 1 4.48 21.73 -16.58
CA MET A 1 4.62 21.17 -15.22
C MET A 1 4.54 19.66 -15.33
N SER A 2 5.64 18.92 -15.13
CA SER A 2 5.58 17.46 -15.10
C SER A 2 4.89 17.06 -13.81
N ALA A 3 3.69 16.49 -13.90
CA ALA A 3 3.07 15.84 -12.75
C ALA A 3 4.03 14.74 -12.28
N SER A 4 4.42 14.76 -11.01
CA SER A 4 5.20 13.67 -10.42
C SER A 4 4.41 12.38 -10.64
N THR A 5 5.00 11.42 -11.36
CA THR A 5 4.39 10.09 -11.53
C THR A 5 4.34 9.31 -10.22
N LEU A 6 5.07 9.79 -9.19
CA LEU A 6 4.91 9.39 -7.80
C LEU A 6 3.74 10.16 -7.18
N GLY A 7 2.77 9.40 -6.67
CA GLY A 7 1.65 9.95 -5.91
C GLY A 7 2.10 10.56 -4.57
N ARG A 8 1.23 11.37 -3.96
CA ARG A 8 1.49 12.12 -2.72
C ARG A 8 1.89 11.25 -1.52
N TRP A 9 1.54 9.97 -1.53
CA TRP A 9 1.78 9.03 -0.44
C TRP A 9 2.88 8.04 -0.84
N PRO A 10 4.12 8.20 -0.34
CA PRO A 10 5.17 7.22 -0.57
C PRO A 10 4.74 5.86 -0.04
N VAL A 11 4.96 4.82 -0.84
CA VAL A 11 4.67 3.44 -0.43
C VAL A 11 5.98 2.77 -0.02
N VAL A 12 6.07 2.43 1.25
CA VAL A 12 7.21 1.70 1.82
C VAL A 12 6.80 0.25 2.05
N LEU A 13 7.57 -0.69 1.50
CA LEU A 13 7.35 -2.11 1.70
C LEU A 13 8.23 -2.61 2.86
N SER A 14 7.63 -3.36 3.79
CA SER A 14 8.39 -4.08 4.81
C SER A 14 9.27 -5.16 4.19
N SER A 15 10.30 -5.63 4.91
CA SER A 15 11.19 -6.69 4.41
C SER A 15 10.42 -7.96 4.00
N ARG A 16 9.37 -8.31 4.74
CA ARG A 16 8.48 -9.43 4.39
C ARG A 16 7.70 -9.14 3.11
N ALA A 17 7.10 -7.96 3.00
CA ALA A 17 6.35 -7.56 1.81
C ALA A 17 7.24 -7.53 0.56
N TRP A 18 8.50 -7.14 0.68
CA TRP A 18 9.49 -7.22 -0.39
C TRP A 18 9.76 -8.66 -0.86
N GLY A 19 9.86 -9.60 0.07
CA GLY A 19 10.01 -11.03 -0.25
C GLY A 19 8.82 -11.55 -1.05
N GLU A 20 7.61 -11.32 -0.55
CA GLU A 20 6.37 -11.70 -1.25
C GLU A 20 6.25 -11.02 -2.62
N TYR A 21 6.59 -9.73 -2.70
CA TYR A 21 6.54 -8.98 -3.95
C TYR A 21 7.46 -9.58 -5.04
N ARG A 22 8.62 -10.12 -4.65
CA ARG A 22 9.52 -10.82 -5.58
C ARG A 22 8.95 -12.15 -6.05
N ILE A 23 8.33 -12.92 -5.15
CA ILE A 23 7.67 -14.20 -5.52
C ILE A 23 6.51 -13.92 -6.48
N LEU A 24 5.69 -12.91 -6.19
CA LEU A 24 4.56 -12.53 -7.03
C LEU A 24 4.99 -12.07 -8.43
N ALA A 25 6.24 -11.61 -8.61
CA ALA A 25 6.75 -11.21 -9.91
C ALA A 25 6.88 -12.38 -10.92
N GLU A 26 6.81 -13.63 -10.44
CA GLU A 26 6.75 -14.82 -11.29
C GLU A 26 5.40 -14.95 -12.03
N ASP A 27 4.31 -14.46 -11.43
CA ASP A 27 3.00 -14.35 -12.08
C ASP A 27 2.75 -12.89 -12.49
N LYS A 28 3.00 -12.61 -13.77
CA LYS A 28 2.85 -11.28 -14.36
C LYS A 28 1.47 -10.66 -14.11
N ASN A 29 0.40 -11.45 -14.17
CA ASN A 29 -0.96 -10.92 -14.01
C ASN A 29 -1.20 -10.48 -12.56
N THR A 30 -0.86 -11.35 -11.61
CA THR A 30 -0.96 -11.05 -10.19
C THR A 30 -0.06 -9.87 -9.81
N PHE A 31 1.16 -9.82 -10.35
CA PHE A 31 2.10 -8.73 -10.14
C PHE A 31 1.54 -7.38 -10.63
N ASP A 32 0.96 -7.33 -11.83
CA ASP A 32 0.38 -6.11 -12.39
C ASP A 32 -0.82 -5.62 -11.57
N ILE A 33 -1.64 -6.54 -11.05
CA ILE A 33 -2.74 -6.24 -10.12
C ILE A 33 -2.21 -5.59 -8.83
N VAL A 34 -1.18 -6.18 -8.22
CA VAL A 34 -0.56 -5.64 -6.99
C VAL A 34 0.07 -4.27 -7.26
N ARG A 35 0.86 -4.14 -8.32
CA ARG A 35 1.50 -2.87 -8.70
C ARG A 35 0.47 -1.78 -8.97
N LYS A 36 -0.64 -2.10 -9.65
CA LYS A 36 -1.75 -1.16 -9.84
C LYS A 36 -2.31 -0.71 -8.49
N LYS A 37 -2.57 -1.63 -7.57
CA LYS A 37 -3.11 -1.30 -6.25
C LYS A 37 -2.15 -0.43 -5.42
N LEU A 38 -0.85 -0.73 -5.42
CA LEU A 38 0.15 0.11 -4.76
C LEU A 38 0.17 1.54 -5.34
N ARG A 39 0.02 1.68 -6.65
CA ARG A 39 -0.10 2.99 -7.31
C ARG A 39 -1.40 3.72 -6.94
N GLU A 40 -2.52 3.03 -6.82
CA GLU A 40 -3.78 3.64 -6.34
C GLU A 40 -3.60 4.20 -4.91
N LEU A 41 -3.00 3.40 -4.02
CA LEU A 41 -2.68 3.81 -2.66
C LEU A 41 -1.71 5.00 -2.63
N SER A 42 -0.70 5.03 -3.49
CA SER A 42 0.26 6.15 -3.54
C SER A 42 -0.41 7.47 -3.95
N HIS A 43 -1.51 7.42 -4.70
CA HIS A 43 -2.30 8.59 -5.08
C HIS A 43 -3.38 8.94 -4.05
N GLY A 44 -3.46 8.23 -2.93
CA GLY A 44 -4.47 8.45 -1.89
C GLY A 44 -5.86 7.96 -2.27
N GLN A 45 -5.99 6.99 -3.19
CA GLN A 45 -7.27 6.42 -3.59
C GLN A 45 -7.81 5.42 -2.54
N PHE A 46 -8.16 5.95 -1.37
CA PHE A 46 -8.71 5.21 -0.23
C PHE A 46 -10.23 4.98 -0.38
N THR A 47 -10.60 4.14 -1.34
CA THR A 47 -11.99 3.69 -1.51
C THR A 47 -12.41 2.72 -0.40
N THR A 48 -13.72 2.45 -0.28
CA THR A 48 -14.25 1.53 0.74
C THR A 48 -13.54 0.17 0.74
N ASP A 49 -13.23 -0.41 -0.42
CA ASP A 49 -12.54 -1.72 -0.49
C ASP A 49 -11.02 -1.64 -0.33
N ASN A 50 -10.44 -0.45 -0.55
CA ASN A 50 -9.01 -0.21 -0.45
C ASN A 50 -8.59 0.19 0.96
N TYR A 51 -9.53 0.63 1.81
CA TYR A 51 -9.27 1.21 3.13
C TYR A 51 -10.22 0.68 4.20
N LEU A 52 -10.31 -0.66 4.32
CA LEU A 52 -11.04 -1.29 5.42
C LEU A 52 -10.11 -1.52 6.60
N PRO A 53 -10.47 -1.13 7.83
CA PRO A 53 -9.73 -1.53 9.01
C PRO A 53 -9.70 -3.06 9.15
N VAL A 54 -8.54 -3.60 9.49
CA VAL A 54 -8.42 -4.97 9.96
C VAL A 54 -9.15 -5.08 11.30
N ARG A 55 -10.03 -6.07 11.44
CA ARG A 55 -10.85 -6.23 12.65
C ARG A 55 -9.94 -6.32 13.88
N GLY A 56 -10.20 -5.48 14.88
CA GLY A 56 -9.42 -5.42 16.12
C GLY A 56 -8.18 -4.51 16.07
N SER A 57 -7.82 -3.92 14.93
CA SER A 57 -6.67 -3.00 14.84
C SER A 57 -6.98 -1.56 15.29
N THR A 58 -8.25 -1.18 15.33
CA THR A 58 -8.67 0.22 15.51
C THR A 58 -8.48 0.78 16.91
N GLN A 59 -8.15 -0.06 17.89
CA GLN A 59 -7.93 0.38 19.28
C GLN A 59 -6.52 0.95 19.50
N TYR A 60 -5.58 0.71 18.58
CA TYR A 60 -4.19 1.15 18.64
C TYR A 60 -3.82 1.89 17.35
N ILE A 61 -2.66 1.56 16.76
CA ILE A 61 -2.28 2.02 15.42
C ILE A 61 -3.18 1.30 14.40
N PRO A 62 -4.04 2.02 13.66
CA PRO A 62 -4.94 1.40 12.71
C PRO A 62 -4.17 0.68 11.61
N ILE A 63 -4.55 -0.58 11.37
CA ILE A 63 -4.06 -1.38 10.25
C ILE A 63 -5.21 -1.51 9.26
N TYR A 64 -4.93 -1.25 7.99
CA TYR A 64 -5.88 -1.29 6.90
C TYR A 64 -5.60 -2.46 5.96
N ARG A 65 -6.64 -2.87 5.23
CA ARG A 65 -6.54 -3.82 4.14
C ARG A 65 -7.06 -3.18 2.86
N ALA A 66 -6.33 -3.39 1.78
CA ALA A 66 -6.81 -3.18 0.42
C ALA A 66 -7.09 -4.53 -0.24
N ARG A 67 -8.31 -4.73 -0.73
CA ARG A 67 -8.68 -5.96 -1.46
C ARG A 67 -8.19 -5.90 -2.91
N LEU A 68 -7.69 -7.02 -3.41
CA LEU A 68 -7.34 -7.25 -4.81
C LEU A 68 -8.18 -8.42 -5.36
N SER A 69 -7.99 -8.74 -6.64
CA SER A 69 -8.53 -9.98 -7.22
C SER A 69 -7.85 -11.22 -6.62
N ASN A 70 -8.40 -12.40 -6.88
CA ASN A 70 -7.89 -13.69 -6.40
C ASN A 70 -7.79 -13.79 -4.86
N ASP A 71 -8.66 -13.06 -4.15
CA ASP A 71 -8.69 -12.96 -2.68
C ASP A 71 -7.38 -12.46 -2.03
N LEU A 72 -6.51 -11.82 -2.81
CA LEU A 72 -5.29 -11.19 -2.31
C LEU A 72 -5.61 -9.92 -1.53
N ARG A 73 -4.76 -9.62 -0.54
CA ARG A 73 -4.87 -8.42 0.30
C ARG A 73 -3.51 -7.78 0.52
N ILE A 74 -3.46 -6.46 0.37
CA ILE A 74 -2.35 -5.65 0.89
C ILE A 74 -2.75 -5.21 2.30
N ILE A 75 -1.95 -5.59 3.29
CA ILE A 75 -2.10 -5.13 4.68
C ILE A 75 -1.11 -4.00 4.90
N TYR A 76 -1.61 -2.84 5.30
CA TYR A 76 -0.79 -1.64 5.42
C TYR A 76 -1.25 -0.74 6.56
N ARG A 77 -0.43 0.26 6.88
CA ARG A 77 -0.74 1.34 7.81
C ARG A 77 -0.38 2.67 7.17
N ILE A 78 -0.92 3.76 7.70
CA ILE A 78 -0.54 5.11 7.32
C ILE A 78 0.27 5.67 8.48
N ASP A 79 1.53 6.01 8.21
CA ASP A 79 2.42 6.64 9.18
C ASP A 79 2.71 8.08 8.77
N LEU A 80 3.05 8.90 9.77
CA LEU A 80 3.63 10.22 9.55
C LEU A 80 5.14 10.10 9.66
N GLU A 81 5.84 10.59 8.65
CA GLU A 81 7.30 10.73 8.67
C GLU A 81 7.64 12.21 8.82
N SER A 82 8.63 12.52 9.65
CA SER A 82 9.15 13.88 9.78
C SER A 82 9.73 14.31 8.44
N ASP A 83 9.45 15.54 8.01
CA ASP A 83 10.04 16.13 6.81
C ASP A 83 11.53 16.50 6.99
N GLY A 84 12.09 16.24 8.18
CA GLY A 84 13.50 16.42 8.46
C GLY A 84 13.94 17.88 8.64
N TYR A 85 13.01 18.84 8.64
CA TYR A 85 13.33 20.28 8.73
C TYR A 85 13.87 20.76 10.09
N ASN A 86 14.10 19.85 11.05
CA ASN A 86 14.63 20.14 12.39
C ASN A 86 16.00 19.48 12.66
N GLN A 87 16.88 19.38 11.66
CA GLN A 87 18.29 18.98 11.84
C GLN A 87 19.24 20.13 11.51
#